data_AF-A0A7Y5V619-F1
#
_entry.id   AF-A0A7Y5V619-F1
#
_cell.length_a   1.000
_cell.length_b   1.000
_cell.length_c   1.000
_cell.angle_alpha   90.00
_cell.angle_beta   90.00
_cell.angle_gamma   90.00
#
_symmetry.space_group_name_H-M   'P 1'
#
loop_
_entity.id
_entity.type
_entity.pdbx_description
1 polymer ?
#
loop_
_entity_poly.entity_id
_entity_poly.type
_entity_poly.pdbx_seq_one_letter_code
_entity_poly.pdbx_strand_id
1 'polypeptide(L)'
;MFDEIRESFRDLLHGRVPPEGRRALIASMRDTLVHARLAIDDLRDGVEATRKRVAEERDHLETVRRRKGLAQGVGDVETVAVAERFEAQHAERLAVLEQKLAAQEGELALVEREVAEMKEQLKAAMAGVGSGMPPGAAT
;
A
#
# COMPACT_ATOMS: atom_id res chain seq x y z
N MET A 1 0.91 16.36 7.26
CA MET A 1 -0.23 16.82 6.45
C MET A 1 -1.47 15.96 6.68
N PHE A 2 -1.43 14.64 6.46
CA PHE A 2 -2.57 13.75 6.75
C PHE A 2 -3.01 13.79 8.23
N ASP A 3 -2.06 13.77 9.17
CA ASP A 3 -2.37 13.77 10.61
C ASP A 3 -3.08 15.03 11.09
N GLU A 4 -2.66 16.19 10.58
CA GLU A 4 -3.20 17.50 10.93
C GLU A 4 -4.64 17.68 10.43
N ILE A 5 -4.93 17.14 9.24
CA ILE A 5 -6.28 17.09 8.68
C ILE A 5 -7.16 16.13 9.49
N ARG A 6 -6.61 14.97 9.89
CA ARG A 6 -7.31 13.96 10.70
C ARG A 6 -7.66 14.51 12.10
N GLU A 7 -6.76 15.27 12.71
CA GLU A 7 -7.00 15.95 13.98
C GLU A 7 -8.11 17.01 13.87
N SER A 8 -8.02 17.86 12.84
CA SER A 8 -9.05 18.86 12.53
C SER A 8 -10.44 18.24 12.30
N PHE A 9 -10.48 17.04 11.70
CA PHE A 9 -11.72 16.33 11.44
C PHE A 9 -12.29 15.62 12.67
N ARG A 10 -11.42 15.12 13.54
CA ARG A 10 -11.83 14.63 14.86
C ARG A 10 -12.51 15.75 15.64
N ASP A 11 -11.97 16.96 15.60
CA ASP A 11 -12.60 18.13 16.21
C ASP A 11 -13.94 18.49 15.57
N LEU A 12 -14.08 18.33 14.25
CA LEU A 12 -15.38 18.48 13.57
C LEU A 12 -16.41 17.45 14.05
N LEU A 13 -16.02 16.18 14.15
CA LEU A 13 -16.89 15.10 14.61
C LEU A 13 -17.30 15.25 16.08
N HIS A 14 -16.51 15.97 16.88
CA HIS A 14 -16.84 16.34 18.26
C HIS A 14 -17.58 17.67 18.39
N GLY A 15 -17.98 18.30 17.28
CA GLY A 15 -18.74 19.55 17.29
C GLY A 15 -17.94 20.77 17.72
N ARG A 16 -16.60 20.71 17.70
CA ARG A 16 -15.70 21.82 18.07
C ARG A 16 -15.45 22.81 16.93
N VAL A 17 -15.95 22.51 15.73
CA VAL A 17 -15.81 23.35 14.53
C VAL A 17 -17.11 24.12 14.27
N PRO A 18 -17.05 25.46 14.08
CA PRO A 18 -18.22 26.26 13.75
C PRO A 18 -18.94 25.79 12.47
N PRO A 19 -20.26 25.98 12.36
CA PRO A 19 -21.05 25.54 11.20
C PRO A 19 -20.55 26.09 9.86
N GLU A 20 -19.99 27.30 9.87
CA GLU A 20 -19.44 28.00 8.71
C GLU A 20 -18.16 27.33 8.18
N GLY A 21 -17.31 26.82 9.08
CA GLY A 21 -16.05 26.12 8.73
C GLY A 21 -16.23 24.65 8.35
N ARG A 22 -17.35 24.03 8.74
CA ARG A 22 -17.64 22.61 8.47
C ARG A 22 -17.66 22.25 7.00
N ARG A 23 -18.24 23.10 6.15
CA ARG A 23 -18.32 22.84 4.70
C ARG A 23 -16.94 22.85 4.04
N ALA A 24 -16.10 23.82 4.40
CA ALA A 24 -14.74 23.92 3.89
C ALA A 24 -13.89 22.70 4.32
N LEU A 25 -14.02 22.26 5.58
CA LEU A 25 -13.31 21.09 6.09
C LEU A 25 -13.76 19.78 5.43
N ILE A 26 -15.06 19.61 5.19
CA ILE A 26 -15.60 18.47 4.41
C ILE A 26 -15.06 18.47 2.96
N ALA A 27 -14.98 19.64 2.33
CA ALA A 27 -14.43 19.75 0.97
C ALA A 27 -12.93 19.40 0.94
N SER A 28 -12.14 19.90 1.89
CA SER A 28 -10.72 19.56 2.03
C SER A 28 -10.49 18.06 2.26
N MET A 29 -11.36 17.40 3.04
CA MET A 29 -11.22 15.97 3.27
C MET A 29 -11.60 15.13 2.04
N ARG A 30 -12.57 15.57 1.24
CA ARG A 30 -12.87 14.92 -0.05
C ARG A 30 -11.68 14.99 -0.99
N ASP A 31 -11.05 16.16 -1.10
CA ASP A 31 -9.86 16.37 -1.92
C ASP A 31 -8.70 15.47 -1.46
N THR A 32 -8.45 15.44 -0.15
CA THR A 32 -7.46 14.56 0.48
C THR A 32 -7.72 13.08 0.17
N LEU A 33 -8.99 12.63 0.23
CA LEU A 33 -9.37 11.25 -0.11
C LEU A 33 -9.19 10.92 -1.60
N VAL A 34 -9.34 11.90 -2.49
CA VAL A 34 -9.05 11.72 -3.92
C VAL A 34 -7.54 11.52 -4.11
N HIS A 35 -6.71 12.36 -3.51
CA HIS A 35 -5.25 12.20 -3.54
C HIS A 35 -4.80 10.87 -2.93
N ALA A 36 -5.37 10.47 -1.79
CA ALA A 36 -5.08 9.20 -1.16
C ALA A 36 -5.44 8.01 -2.07
N ARG A 37 -6.54 8.12 -2.82
CA ARG A 37 -6.95 7.08 -3.76
C ARG A 37 -5.95 6.93 -4.91
N LEU A 38 -5.47 8.04 -5.47
CA LEU A 38 -4.44 8.01 -6.51
C LEU A 38 -3.17 7.35 -5.99
N ALA A 39 -2.71 7.71 -4.78
CA ALA A 39 -1.56 7.09 -4.16
C ALA A 39 -1.73 5.58 -3.90
N ILE A 40 -2.94 5.13 -3.52
CA ILE A 40 -3.25 3.69 -3.40
C ILE A 40 -3.13 2.99 -4.76
N ASP A 41 -3.64 3.59 -5.82
CA ASP A 41 -3.60 2.99 -7.14
C ASP A 41 -2.14 2.93 -7.66
N ASP A 42 -1.31 3.95 -7.40
CA ASP A 42 0.13 3.92 -7.65
C ASP A 42 0.85 2.81 -6.85
N LEU A 43 0.52 2.64 -5.57
CA LEU A 43 1.07 1.56 -4.73
C LEU A 43 0.69 0.18 -5.26
N ARG A 44 -0.56 -0.01 -5.71
CA ARG A 44 -1.02 -1.25 -6.32
C ARG A 44 -0.25 -1.58 -7.59
N ASP A 45 -0.07 -0.60 -8.47
CA ASP A 45 0.72 -0.77 -9.68
C ASP A 45 2.18 -1.13 -9.35
N GLY A 46 2.75 -0.50 -8.32
CA GLY A 46 4.08 -0.82 -7.79
C GLY A 46 4.18 -2.26 -7.25
N VAL A 47 3.16 -2.73 -6.52
CA VAL A 47 3.07 -4.11 -6.01
C VAL A 47 2.99 -5.10 -7.17
N GLU A 48 2.13 -4.86 -8.16
CA GLU A 48 1.99 -5.72 -9.33
C GLU A 48 3.29 -5.80 -10.15
N ALA A 49 3.96 -4.65 -10.34
CA ALA A 49 5.25 -4.61 -11.02
C ALA A 49 6.32 -5.42 -10.27
N THR A 50 6.40 -5.30 -8.94
CA THR A 50 7.33 -6.11 -8.15
C THR A 50 6.95 -7.59 -8.18
N ARG A 51 5.67 -7.95 -8.15
CA ARG A 51 5.20 -9.34 -8.27
C ARG A 51 5.65 -10.00 -9.57
N LYS A 52 5.53 -9.28 -10.69
CA LYS A 52 6.02 -9.76 -12.00
C LYS A 52 7.52 -10.01 -11.97
N ARG A 53 8.29 -9.08 -11.40
CA ARG A 53 9.75 -9.24 -11.23
C ARG A 53 10.13 -10.42 -10.34
N VAL A 54 9.38 -10.67 -9.27
CA VAL A 54 9.57 -11.86 -8.41
C VAL A 54 9.32 -13.14 -9.22
N ALA A 55 8.27 -13.19 -10.03
CA ALA A 55 7.97 -14.34 -10.87
C ALA A 55 9.06 -14.59 -11.92
N GLU A 56 9.48 -13.54 -12.64
CA GLU A 56 10.56 -13.61 -13.62
C GLU A 56 11.88 -14.10 -12.99
N GLU A 57 12.25 -13.59 -11.81
CA GLU A 57 13.47 -14.00 -11.13
C GLU A 57 13.42 -15.45 -10.63
N ARG A 58 12.23 -15.93 -10.20
CA ARG A 58 12.02 -17.34 -9.86
C ARG A 58 12.20 -18.25 -11.07
N ASP A 59 11.66 -17.87 -12.22
CA ASP A 59 11.79 -18.63 -13.47
C ASP A 59 13.25 -18.70 -13.95
N HIS A 60 14.00 -17.60 -13.80
CA HIS A 60 15.43 -17.57 -14.06
C HIS A 60 16.21 -18.51 -13.12
N LEU A 61 15.93 -18.44 -11.81
CA LEU A 61 16.57 -19.31 -10.83
C LEU A 61 16.29 -20.80 -11.11
N GLU A 62 15.05 -21.15 -11.44
CA GLU A 62 14.69 -22.52 -11.81
C GLU A 62 15.44 -22.97 -13.08
N THR A 63 15.50 -22.10 -14.09
CA THR A 63 16.22 -22.39 -15.33
C THR A 63 17.71 -22.65 -15.08
N VAL A 64 18.36 -21.84 -14.24
CA VAL A 64 19.77 -22.03 -13.88
C VAL A 64 19.97 -23.35 -13.12
N ARG A 65 19.10 -23.67 -12.15
CA ARG A 65 19.13 -24.95 -11.41
C ARG A 65 18.96 -26.16 -12.33
N ARG A 66 18.03 -26.10 -13.28
CA ARG A 66 17.84 -27.16 -14.28
C ARG A 66 19.08 -27.34 -15.14
N ARG A 67 19.65 -26.25 -15.65
CA ARG A 67 20.87 -26.29 -16.48
C ARG A 67 22.08 -26.84 -15.71
N LYS A 68 22.24 -26.46 -14.44
CA LYS A 68 23.24 -27.02 -13.54
C LYS A 68 23.10 -28.54 -13.42
N GLY A 69 21.90 -29.05 -13.18
CA GLY A 69 21.64 -30.49 -13.09
C GLY A 69 21.98 -31.24 -14.38
N LEU A 70 21.65 -30.67 -15.54
CA LEU A 70 22.03 -31.24 -16.84
C LEU A 70 23.56 -31.30 -17.02
N ALA A 71 24.27 -30.22 -16.69
CA ALA A 71 25.72 -30.15 -16.78
C ALA A 71 26.40 -31.15 -15.83
N GLN A 72 25.88 -31.30 -14.60
CA GLN A 72 26.32 -32.33 -13.66
C GLN A 72 26.15 -33.74 -14.24
N GLY A 73 25.01 -34.00 -14.90
CA GLY A 73 24.72 -35.30 -15.51
C GLY A 73 25.67 -35.70 -16.64
N VAL A 74 26.31 -34.73 -17.32
CA VAL A 74 27.28 -34.99 -18.40
C VAL A 74 28.73 -34.74 -17.98
N GLY A 75 28.98 -34.36 -16.73
CA GLY A 75 30.32 -34.09 -16.20
C GLY A 75 30.95 -32.78 -16.69
N ASP A 76 30.15 -31.82 -17.14
CA ASP A 76 30.64 -30.49 -17.55
C ASP A 76 30.87 -29.61 -16.31
N VAL A 77 32.06 -29.74 -15.73
CA VAL A 77 32.45 -29.04 -14.49
C VAL A 77 32.47 -27.52 -14.64
N GLU A 78 32.82 -27.01 -15.83
CA GLU A 78 32.89 -25.57 -16.07
C GLU A 78 31.48 -24.95 -16.04
N THR A 79 30.53 -25.55 -16.77
CA THR A 79 29.14 -25.09 -16.76
C THR A 79 28.53 -25.20 -15.37
N VAL A 80 28.85 -26.25 -14.60
CA VAL A 80 28.39 -26.38 -13.21
C VAL A 80 28.89 -25.22 -12.35
N ALA A 81 30.19 -24.90 -12.40
CA ALA A 81 30.76 -23.82 -11.61
C ALA A 81 30.17 -22.45 -11.98
N VAL A 82 29.88 -22.21 -13.26
CA VAL A 82 29.19 -21.00 -13.71
C VAL A 82 27.75 -20.97 -13.20
N ALA A 83 27.01 -22.06 -13.35
CA ALA A 83 25.62 -22.14 -12.92
C ALA A 83 25.47 -21.95 -11.39
N GLU A 84 26.43 -22.41 -10.58
CA GLU A 84 26.44 -22.17 -9.13
C GLU A 84 26.52 -20.68 -8.78
N ARG A 85 27.35 -19.91 -9.50
CA ARG A 85 27.47 -18.46 -9.27
C ARG A 85 26.18 -17.74 -9.63
N PHE A 86 25.57 -18.09 -10.77
CA PHE A 86 24.30 -17.51 -11.18
C PHE A 86 23.15 -17.93 -10.26
N GLU A 87 23.13 -19.18 -9.80
CA GLU A 87 22.14 -19.67 -8.84
C GLU A 87 22.18 -18.84 -7.56
N ALA A 88 23.38 -18.59 -7.00
CA ALA A 88 23.55 -17.75 -5.83
C ALA A 88 23.08 -16.31 -6.07
N GLN A 89 23.45 -15.71 -7.21
CA GLN A 89 23.03 -14.34 -7.55
C GLN A 89 21.52 -14.20 -7.71
N HIS A 90 20.86 -15.14 -8.41
CA HIS A 90 19.42 -15.12 -8.60
C HIS A 90 18.68 -15.38 -7.28
N ALA A 91 19.20 -16.27 -6.42
CA ALA A 91 18.63 -16.51 -5.10
C ALA A 91 18.70 -15.25 -4.20
N GLU A 92 19.82 -14.53 -4.21
CA GLU A 92 19.98 -13.27 -3.47
C GLU A 92 19.02 -12.19 -3.98
N ARG A 93 18.95 -11.99 -5.30
CA ARG A 93 18.02 -11.03 -5.92
C ARG A 93 16.58 -11.36 -5.61
N LEU A 94 16.20 -12.64 -5.70
CA LEU A 94 14.86 -13.10 -5.38
C LEU A 94 14.51 -12.78 -3.92
N ALA A 95 15.41 -13.06 -2.97
CA ALA A 95 15.18 -12.76 -1.57
C ALA A 95 14.94 -11.26 -1.31
N VAL A 96 15.71 -10.38 -1.96
CA VAL A 96 15.51 -8.92 -1.87
C VAL A 96 14.17 -8.50 -2.48
N LEU A 97 13.79 -9.06 -3.64
CA LEU A 97 12.52 -8.76 -4.29
C LEU A 97 11.32 -9.24 -3.46
N GLU A 98 11.42 -10.40 -2.81
CA GLU A 98 10.39 -10.93 -1.92
C GLU A 98 10.23 -10.06 -0.67
N GLN A 99 11.32 -9.62 -0.05
CA GLN A 99 11.28 -8.67 1.06
C GLN A 99 10.65 -7.34 0.64
N LYS A 100 11.02 -6.82 -0.54
CA LYS A 100 10.41 -5.62 -1.10
C LYS A 100 8.91 -5.80 -1.30
N LEU A 101 8.49 -6.91 -1.91
CA LEU A 101 7.08 -7.19 -2.15
C LEU A 101 6.29 -7.22 -0.85
N ALA A 102 6.79 -7.93 0.16
CA ALA A 102 6.15 -8.01 1.47
C ALA A 102 6.01 -6.62 2.13
N ALA A 103 7.04 -5.77 2.02
CA ALA A 103 6.98 -4.40 2.54
C ALA A 103 5.93 -3.55 1.80
N GLN A 104 5.90 -3.62 0.46
CA GLN A 104 4.92 -2.88 -0.35
C GLN A 104 3.47 -3.34 -0.10
N GLU A 105 3.25 -4.65 0.06
CA GLU A 105 1.92 -5.20 0.40
C GLU A 105 1.50 -4.77 1.82
N GLY A 106 2.45 -4.72 2.76
CA GLY A 106 2.21 -4.20 4.11
C GLY A 106 1.84 -2.72 4.13
N GLU A 107 2.56 -1.90 3.36
CA GLU A 107 2.27 -0.46 3.19
C GLU A 107 0.91 -0.25 2.55
N LEU A 108 0.60 -0.94 1.45
CA LEU A 108 -0.69 -0.86 0.79
C LEU A 108 -1.84 -1.19 1.75
N ALA A 109 -1.70 -2.26 2.54
CA ALA A 109 -2.71 -2.65 3.52
C ALA A 109 -2.90 -1.62 4.64
N LEU A 110 -1.84 -0.90 5.05
CA LEU A 110 -1.94 0.20 6.01
C LEU A 110 -2.74 1.37 5.42
N VAL A 111 -2.34 1.84 4.24
CA VAL A 111 -2.95 3.00 3.58
C VAL A 111 -4.41 2.72 3.22
N GLU A 112 -4.73 1.51 2.74
CA GLU A 112 -6.12 1.13 2.44
C GLU A 112 -7.02 1.17 3.68
N ARG A 113 -6.52 0.71 4.85
CA ARG A 113 -7.25 0.82 6.12
C ARG A 113 -7.45 2.28 6.53
N GLU A 114 -6.41 3.09 6.48
CA GLU A 114 -6.49 4.50 6.84
C GLU A 114 -7.50 5.26 5.97
N VAL A 115 -7.49 5.02 4.66
CA VAL A 115 -8.45 5.61 3.73
C VAL A 115 -9.87 5.13 3.98
N ALA A 116 -10.07 3.85 4.32
CA ALA A 116 -11.38 3.34 4.72
C ALA A 116 -11.93 4.03 5.98
N GLU A 117 -11.09 4.21 7.00
CA GLU A 117 -11.47 4.96 8.21
C GLU A 117 -11.85 6.41 7.91
N MET A 118 -11.04 7.11 7.10
CA MET A 118 -11.31 8.49 6.72
C MET A 118 -12.62 8.62 5.92
N LYS A 119 -12.95 7.64 5.08
CA LYS A 119 -14.24 7.61 4.37
C LYS A 119 -15.42 7.49 5.32
N GLU A 120 -15.34 6.62 6.33
CA GLU A 120 -16.41 6.49 7.33
C GLU A 120 -16.55 7.76 8.19
N GLN A 121 -15.43 8.39 8.57
CA GLN A 121 -15.45 9.67 9.26
C GLN A 121 -16.12 10.77 8.41
N LEU A 122 -15.78 10.85 7.13
CA LEU A 122 -16.40 11.80 6.20
C LEU A 122 -17.92 11.58 6.10
N LYS A 123 -18.35 10.32 6.00
CA LYS A 123 -19.77 9.95 5.94
C LYS A 123 -20.50 10.37 7.22
N ALA A 124 -19.93 10.12 8.39
CA ALA A 124 -20.50 10.55 9.67
C ALA A 124 -20.62 12.08 9.78
N ALA A 125 -19.58 12.80 9.35
CA ALA A 125 -19.59 14.26 9.33
C ALA A 125 -20.61 14.84 8.33
N MET A 126 -20.79 14.21 7.16
CA MET A 126 -21.82 14.60 6.20
C MET A 126 -23.24 14.32 6.70
N ALA A 127 -23.45 13.22 7.42
CA ALA A 127 -24.75 12.82 7.97
C ALA A 127 -25.17 13.63 9.21
N GLY A 128 -24.34 14.54 9.71
CA GLY A 128 -24.66 15.32 10.90
C GLY A 128 -24.40 14.60 12.23
N VAL A 129 -23.98 13.32 12.20
CA VAL A 129 -23.95 12.37 13.34
C VAL A 129 -22.90 12.70 14.43
N GLY A 130 -22.14 13.79 14.28
CA GLY A 130 -21.21 14.31 15.31
C GLY A 130 -21.65 15.64 15.94
N SER A 131 -22.77 16.22 15.51
CA SER A 131 -23.28 17.46 16.09
C SER A 131 -24.12 17.11 17.31
N GLY A 132 -23.53 17.14 18.51
CA GLY A 132 -24.24 16.99 19.79
C GLY A 132 -25.24 18.12 20.07
N MET A 133 -26.10 18.46 19.11
CA MET A 133 -27.19 19.41 19.29
C MET A 133 -28.38 18.66 19.90
N PRO A 134 -28.80 18.96 21.15
CA PRO A 134 -30.04 18.41 21.66
C PRO A 134 -31.22 18.94 20.81
N PRO A 135 -32.26 18.13 20.58
CA PRO A 135 -33.43 18.57 19.85
C PRO A 135 -34.25 19.49 20.77
N GLY A 136 -34.07 20.80 20.64
CA GLY A 136 -34.92 21.78 21.31
C GLY A 136 -34.19 23.04 21.75
N ALA A 137 -34.12 24.03 20.86
CA ALA A 137 -34.03 25.43 21.24
C ALA A 137 -34.73 26.25 20.14
N ALA A 138 -36.04 26.07 20.07
CA ALA A 138 -36.94 27.04 19.43
C ALA A 138 -37.50 27.91 20.55
N THR A 139 -37.14 29.19 20.55
CA THR A 139 -37.96 30.31 21.04
C THR A 139 -37.54 31.56 20.28
#